data_AF-A0A3B6RH63-F1
#
_entry.id   AF-A0A3B6RH63-F1
#
_cell.length_a   1.000
_cell.length_b   1.000
_cell.length_c   1.000
_cell.angle_alpha   90.00
_cell.angle_beta   90.00
_cell.angle_gamma   90.00
#
_symmetry.space_group_name_H-M   'P 1'
#
loop_
_entity.id
_entity.type
_entity.pdbx_description
1 polymer ?
#
loop_
_entity_poly.entity_id
_entity_poly.type
_entity_poly.pdbx_seq_one_letter_code
_entity_poly.pdbx_strand_id
1 'polypeptide(L)'
;MGWSVGGWTSNNSRRGSQFSSGNAKEEPGAIVCRVAPSFLRFGSYQLHATRGKEDLEIVRRLADYTIRHHYPHLENIKKSEGLSFEAAIGDSPAIDLTSNKYAAWAVEVAERTAYLIARWQGVGFTHGVLNTDNMSVLGLTIDYGPFGFLDAFDPSFTPNTTDLPGKRYCFANQPDVGLWNIAQFTGPLSAAYLISKDEANYVMERYGTKFMDEYQSIMTKKLGLSKYNKQLISKLLNNLAVDKVDYTNFFRLLSNVKADRDIPETELLVPIKAALLDIGKERKEAWISWVQTYIEELVASGVSDEERKATMNRVNPKYVLRNYLCQTAIDAADLGDYEEVRRLLKVMEHPYDEQPGMEKYARLPPAWAYRPGVCMLSCSS
;
A
#
# COMPACT_ATOMS: atom_id res chain seq x y z
N MET A 1 25.51 -10.08 -11.01
CA MET A 1 26.14 -9.21 -9.98
C MET A 1 25.19 -9.18 -8.79
N GLY A 2 25.49 -9.94 -7.74
CA GLY A 2 24.72 -9.89 -6.49
C GLY A 2 25.18 -8.67 -5.70
N TRP A 3 24.36 -7.62 -5.67
CA TRP A 3 24.59 -6.49 -4.78
C TRP A 3 24.05 -6.87 -3.42
N SER A 4 24.93 -7.22 -2.47
CA SER A 4 24.55 -7.29 -1.06
C SER A 4 24.42 -5.86 -0.54
N VAL A 5 23.19 -5.35 -0.48
CA VAL A 5 22.87 -4.09 0.17
C VAL A 5 22.93 -4.33 1.69
N GLY A 6 23.84 -3.64 2.38
CA GLY A 6 24.12 -3.84 3.81
C GLY A 6 23.60 -2.71 4.70
N GLY A 7 23.31 -3.05 5.96
CA GLY A 7 23.14 -2.10 7.06
C GLY A 7 24.36 -2.13 7.98
N TRP A 8 24.79 -0.97 8.47
CA TRP A 8 25.95 -0.83 9.36
C TRP A 8 25.53 -0.13 10.64
N THR A 9 25.90 -0.68 11.79
CA THR A 9 25.77 -0.03 13.09
C THR A 9 27.10 0.62 13.48
N SER A 10 27.03 1.79 14.11
CA SER A 10 28.19 2.53 14.58
C SER A 10 28.11 2.74 16.09
N ASN A 11 29.26 2.88 16.74
CA ASN A 11 29.34 3.24 18.16
C ASN A 11 29.08 4.73 18.44
N ASN A 12 28.75 5.52 17.42
CA ASN A 12 28.37 6.92 17.61
C ASN A 12 26.92 7.00 18.08
N SER A 13 26.69 7.63 19.24
CA SER A 13 25.35 7.85 19.76
C SER A 13 24.63 8.97 19.02
N ARG A 14 23.33 8.77 18.74
CA ARG A 14 22.39 9.83 18.38
C ARG A 14 21.34 9.94 19.48
N ARG A 15 20.87 11.15 19.76
CA ARG A 15 19.73 11.35 20.66
C ARG A 15 18.43 11.12 19.89
N GLY A 16 17.71 10.05 20.22
CA GLY A 16 16.33 9.80 19.78
C GLY A 16 15.35 10.01 20.94
N SER A 17 14.07 10.26 20.67
CA SER A 17 13.03 10.35 21.70
C SER A 17 12.36 8.98 21.92
N GLN A 18 12.32 8.50 23.17
CA GLN A 18 11.59 7.28 23.51
C GLN A 18 10.14 7.60 23.95
N PHE A 19 9.18 6.86 23.39
CA PHE A 19 7.73 7.13 23.46
C PHE A 19 7.08 7.09 24.85
N SER A 20 7.69 6.44 25.84
CA SER A 20 7.04 6.22 27.14
C SER A 20 7.22 7.37 28.14
N SER A 21 8.14 8.31 27.90
CA SER A 21 8.44 9.39 28.87
C SER A 21 8.81 10.75 28.28
N GLY A 22 9.02 10.86 26.95
CA GLY A 22 9.50 12.10 26.34
C GLY A 22 10.97 12.43 26.63
N ASN A 23 11.69 11.57 27.35
CA ASN A 23 13.12 11.73 27.60
C ASN A 23 13.93 11.23 26.41
N ALA A 24 14.88 12.05 25.96
CA ALA A 24 15.85 11.67 24.95
C ALA A 24 16.76 10.56 25.49
N LYS A 25 16.90 9.47 24.73
CA LYS A 25 17.84 8.38 25.02
C LYS A 25 18.89 8.33 23.92
N GLU A 26 20.09 7.88 24.28
CA GLU A 26 21.10 7.55 23.28
C GLU A 26 20.71 6.27 22.55
N GLU A 27 20.69 6.35 21.23
CA GLU A 27 20.49 5.25 20.31
C GLU A 27 21.75 5.07 19.45
N PRO A 28 22.15 3.84 19.10
CA PRO A 28 23.26 3.60 18.19
C PRO A 28 22.95 4.19 16.81
N GLY A 29 23.85 4.99 16.26
CA GLY A 29 23.74 5.45 14.88
C GLY A 29 23.85 4.27 13.92
N ALA A 30 22.91 4.15 12.99
CA ALA A 30 22.93 3.14 11.93
C ALA A 30 22.84 3.78 10.53
N ILE A 31 23.38 3.09 9.52
CA ILE A 31 23.32 3.49 8.12
C ILE A 31 22.70 2.35 7.31
N VAL A 32 21.69 2.66 6.50
CA VAL A 32 21.13 1.75 5.50
C VAL A 32 21.52 2.22 4.11
N CYS A 33 22.10 1.34 3.31
CA CYS A 33 22.30 1.61 1.89
C CYS A 33 20.96 1.45 1.16
N ARG A 34 20.52 2.47 0.42
CA ARG A 34 19.29 2.42 -0.38
C ARG A 34 19.65 2.36 -1.86
N VAL A 35 18.96 1.50 -2.60
CA VAL A 35 19.11 1.37 -4.05
C VAL A 35 17.75 1.56 -4.69
N ALA A 36 17.69 2.44 -5.68
CA ALA A 36 16.51 2.68 -6.50
C ALA A 36 16.96 3.15 -7.90
N PRO A 37 16.16 2.94 -8.97
CA PRO A 37 16.47 3.50 -10.28
C PRO A 37 16.57 5.03 -10.27
N SER A 38 15.84 5.69 -9.36
CA SER A 38 15.88 7.12 -9.13
C SER A 38 15.36 7.45 -7.73
N PHE A 39 15.81 8.58 -7.19
CA PHE A 39 15.27 9.19 -5.96
C PHE A 39 14.51 10.48 -6.24
N LEU A 40 14.13 10.73 -7.50
CA LEU A 40 13.30 11.88 -7.87
C LEU A 40 11.89 11.75 -7.31
N ARG A 41 11.41 12.86 -6.75
CA ARG A 41 10.18 12.94 -5.96
C ARG A 41 9.29 14.05 -6.48
N PHE A 42 8.01 14.08 -6.10
CA PHE A 42 7.15 15.21 -6.48
C PHE A 42 7.70 16.54 -5.92
N GLY A 43 8.18 16.50 -4.66
CA GLY A 43 8.86 17.62 -4.01
C GLY A 43 10.06 18.19 -4.77
N SER A 44 10.76 17.38 -5.58
CA SER A 44 11.89 17.83 -6.41
C SER A 44 11.47 18.90 -7.43
N TYR A 45 10.26 18.78 -7.99
CA TYR A 45 9.72 19.76 -8.93
C TYR A 45 9.10 20.96 -8.22
N GLN A 46 8.43 20.72 -7.09
CA GLN A 46 7.77 21.76 -6.30
C GLN A 46 8.75 22.77 -5.74
N LEU A 47 9.92 22.32 -5.28
CA LEU A 47 10.96 23.21 -4.73
C LEU A 47 11.39 24.29 -5.73
N HIS A 48 11.51 23.94 -7.01
CA HIS A 48 11.89 24.89 -8.06
C HIS A 48 10.72 25.77 -8.46
N ALA A 49 9.50 25.21 -8.56
CA ALA A 49 8.32 26.00 -8.87
C ALA A 49 7.99 27.06 -7.81
N THR A 50 8.21 26.78 -6.52
CA THR A 50 7.95 27.74 -5.44
C THR A 50 8.93 28.92 -5.40
N ARG A 51 10.11 28.80 -6.01
CA ARG A 51 11.11 29.88 -6.12
C ARG A 51 10.81 30.88 -7.24
N GLY A 52 9.83 30.59 -8.10
CA GLY A 52 9.36 31.52 -9.13
C GLY A 52 10.16 31.47 -10.43
N LYS A 53 10.05 32.55 -11.23
CA LYS A 53 10.37 32.58 -12.66
C LYS A 53 11.79 32.13 -13.03
N GLU A 54 12.77 32.34 -12.17
CA GLU A 54 14.18 31.99 -12.47
C GLU A 54 14.41 30.47 -12.48
N ASP A 55 13.61 29.69 -11.74
CA ASP A 55 13.80 28.25 -11.55
C ASP A 55 12.82 27.38 -12.40
N LEU A 56 11.86 27.99 -13.12
CA LEU A 56 10.91 27.22 -13.94
C LEU A 56 11.60 26.44 -15.08
N GLU A 57 12.71 26.96 -15.59
CA GLU A 57 13.51 26.22 -16.57
C GLU A 57 14.15 24.97 -15.95
N ILE A 58 14.44 24.98 -14.64
CA ILE A 58 14.93 23.80 -13.93
C ILE A 58 13.82 22.73 -13.85
N VAL A 59 12.56 23.12 -13.64
CA VAL A 59 11.41 22.19 -13.69
C VAL A 59 11.36 21.48 -15.05
N ARG A 60 11.48 22.23 -16.15
CA ARG A 60 11.51 21.69 -17.51
C ARG A 60 12.69 20.73 -17.72
N ARG A 61 13.91 21.16 -17.37
CA ARG A 61 15.12 20.34 -17.48
C ARG A 61 15.02 19.06 -16.65
N LEU A 62 14.45 19.12 -15.46
CA LEU A 62 14.24 17.95 -14.61
C LEU A 62 13.17 17.01 -15.19
N ALA A 63 12.09 17.55 -15.78
CA ALA A 63 11.09 16.76 -16.47
C ALA A 63 11.68 16.06 -17.71
N ASP A 64 12.45 16.78 -18.52
CA ASP A 64 13.17 16.23 -19.67
C ASP A 64 14.16 15.14 -19.27
N TYR A 65 14.93 15.35 -18.20
CA TYR A 65 15.82 14.34 -17.64
C TYR A 65 15.06 13.08 -17.22
N THR A 66 13.98 13.24 -16.46
CA THR A 66 13.16 12.11 -16.00
C THR A 66 12.56 11.35 -17.16
N ILE A 67 12.01 12.04 -18.15
CA ILE A 67 11.44 11.39 -19.33
C ILE A 67 12.52 10.61 -20.08
N ARG A 68 13.65 11.23 -20.42
CA ARG A 68 14.73 10.59 -21.16
C ARG A 68 15.27 9.33 -20.49
N HIS A 69 15.46 9.36 -19.17
CA HIS A 69 16.16 8.29 -18.46
C HIS A 69 15.22 7.26 -17.80
N HIS A 70 13.97 7.62 -17.53
CA HIS A 70 13.03 6.76 -16.79
C HIS A 70 11.73 6.48 -17.55
N TYR A 71 11.41 7.28 -18.58
CA TYR A 71 10.25 7.08 -19.47
C TYR A 71 10.62 7.25 -20.96
N PRO A 72 11.68 6.60 -21.46
CA PRO A 72 12.21 6.88 -22.80
C PRO A 72 11.20 6.59 -23.92
N HIS A 73 10.22 5.72 -23.68
CA HIS A 73 9.12 5.45 -24.62
C HIS A 73 8.22 6.66 -24.88
N LEU A 74 8.30 7.71 -24.03
CA LEU A 74 7.56 8.96 -24.17
C LEU A 74 8.37 10.07 -24.86
N GLU A 75 9.66 9.87 -25.15
CA GLU A 75 10.48 10.94 -25.76
C GLU A 75 10.10 11.19 -27.23
N ASN A 76 9.61 10.16 -27.94
CA ASN A 76 9.22 10.21 -29.34
C ASN A 76 7.82 9.62 -29.57
N ILE A 77 6.81 10.12 -28.84
CA ILE A 77 5.42 9.65 -29.00
C ILE A 77 4.98 9.96 -30.43
N LYS A 78 4.65 8.90 -31.19
CA LYS A 78 3.99 9.04 -32.48
C LYS A 78 2.49 9.24 -32.24
N LYS A 79 1.84 10.04 -33.09
CA LYS A 79 0.38 10.12 -33.10
C LYS A 79 -0.21 8.71 -33.17
N SER A 80 -1.06 8.39 -32.21
CA SER A 80 -1.67 7.08 -32.01
C SER A 80 -3.09 7.31 -31.51
N GLU A 81 -4.08 6.75 -32.21
CA GLU A 81 -5.49 6.85 -31.83
C GLU A 81 -5.77 6.29 -30.43
N GLY A 82 -4.96 5.34 -29.94
CA GLY A 82 -5.12 4.74 -28.61
C GLY A 82 -4.57 5.55 -27.44
N LEU A 83 -3.92 6.69 -27.69
CA LEU A 83 -3.43 7.64 -26.67
C LEU A 83 -4.18 8.99 -26.75
N SER A 84 -5.07 9.13 -27.73
CA SER A 84 -6.06 10.20 -27.78
C SER A 84 -7.30 9.68 -27.08
N PHE A 85 -7.70 10.30 -25.98
CA PHE A 85 -8.85 9.85 -25.20
C PHE A 85 -9.96 10.90 -25.25
N GLU A 86 -11.18 10.44 -25.50
CA GLU A 86 -12.37 11.27 -25.29
C GLU A 86 -12.44 11.65 -23.81
N ALA A 87 -12.59 12.94 -23.53
CA ALA A 87 -12.80 13.41 -22.16
C ALA A 87 -14.11 12.80 -21.66
N ALA A 88 -14.08 12.08 -20.52
CA ALA A 88 -15.24 11.32 -20.07
C ALA A 88 -16.40 12.20 -19.55
N ILE A 89 -16.23 13.53 -19.51
CA ILE A 89 -17.20 14.46 -18.91
C ILE A 89 -17.37 15.73 -19.78
N GLY A 90 -18.50 15.83 -20.48
CA GLY A 90 -19.03 17.05 -21.13
C GLY A 90 -18.51 17.33 -22.55
N ASP A 91 -18.87 18.49 -23.11
CA ASP A 91 -18.45 19.02 -24.44
C ASP A 91 -16.93 19.34 -24.53
N SER A 92 -16.10 18.77 -23.65
CA SER A 92 -14.66 19.00 -23.67
C SER A 92 -14.05 18.26 -24.85
N PRO A 93 -13.21 18.91 -25.68
CA PRO A 93 -12.57 18.26 -26.81
C PRO A 93 -11.70 17.09 -26.33
N ALA A 94 -11.63 16.02 -27.12
CA ALA A 94 -10.75 14.89 -26.86
C ALA A 94 -9.31 15.37 -26.56
N ILE A 95 -8.71 14.87 -25.49
CA ILE A 95 -7.35 15.25 -25.09
C ILE A 95 -6.37 14.35 -25.83
N ASP A 96 -5.64 14.92 -26.79
CA ASP A 96 -4.59 14.24 -27.52
C ASP A 96 -3.26 14.30 -26.78
N LEU A 97 -3.02 13.32 -25.89
CA LEU A 97 -1.77 13.20 -25.15
C LEU A 97 -0.56 12.93 -26.06
N THR A 98 -0.76 12.50 -27.30
CA THR A 98 0.35 12.25 -28.24
C THR A 98 1.01 13.54 -28.72
N SER A 99 0.35 14.67 -28.52
CA SER A 99 0.87 16.00 -28.85
C SER A 99 1.76 16.59 -27.76
N ASN A 100 1.70 16.07 -26.53
CA ASN A 100 2.44 16.60 -25.38
C ASN A 100 3.04 15.48 -24.51
N LYS A 101 4.35 15.26 -24.65
CA LYS A 101 5.09 14.26 -23.88
C LYS A 101 5.01 14.46 -22.36
N TYR A 102 4.88 15.71 -21.89
CA TYR A 102 4.81 15.99 -20.45
C TYR A 102 3.45 15.59 -19.87
N ALA A 103 2.37 15.80 -20.63
CA ALA A 103 1.04 15.35 -20.25
C ALA A 103 0.95 13.82 -20.22
N ALA A 104 1.44 13.15 -21.27
CA ALA A 104 1.52 11.69 -21.30
C ALA A 104 2.35 11.12 -20.13
N TRP A 105 3.49 11.75 -19.83
CA TRP A 105 4.31 11.39 -18.67
C TRP A 105 3.58 11.59 -17.35
N ALA A 106 2.91 12.73 -17.15
CA ALA A 106 2.15 12.99 -15.94
C ALA A 106 1.00 11.98 -15.73
N VAL A 107 0.33 11.56 -16.80
CA VAL A 107 -0.66 10.48 -16.76
C VAL A 107 -0.02 9.17 -16.30
N GLU A 108 1.13 8.78 -16.85
CA GLU A 108 1.80 7.54 -16.44
C GLU A 108 2.28 7.60 -14.98
N VAL A 109 2.74 8.76 -14.50
CA VAL A 109 3.07 8.98 -13.07
C VAL A 109 1.82 8.76 -12.20
N ALA A 110 0.69 9.37 -12.58
CA ALA A 110 -0.57 9.21 -11.87
C ALA A 110 -1.05 7.75 -11.84
N GLU A 111 -1.02 7.05 -12.97
CA GLU A 111 -1.41 5.63 -13.04
C GLU A 111 -0.50 4.74 -12.20
N ARG A 112 0.82 4.99 -12.19
CA ARG A 112 1.78 4.27 -11.36
C ARG A 112 1.56 4.53 -9.87
N THR A 113 1.26 5.76 -9.48
CA THR A 113 0.91 6.10 -8.08
C THR A 113 -0.41 5.46 -7.66
N ALA A 114 -1.43 5.49 -8.53
CA ALA A 114 -2.72 4.82 -8.29
C ALA A 114 -2.52 3.31 -8.09
N TYR A 115 -1.75 2.66 -8.97
CA TYR A 115 -1.38 1.26 -8.87
C TYR A 115 -0.67 0.94 -7.55
N LEU A 116 0.32 1.75 -7.17
CA LEU A 116 1.07 1.59 -5.92
C LEU A 116 0.13 1.63 -4.70
N ILE A 117 -0.71 2.65 -4.62
CA ILE A 117 -1.60 2.86 -3.47
C ILE A 117 -2.68 1.78 -3.42
N ALA A 118 -3.25 1.37 -4.56
CA ALA A 118 -4.18 0.24 -4.61
C ALA A 118 -3.56 -1.05 -4.06
N ARG A 119 -2.27 -1.30 -4.34
CA ARG A 119 -1.53 -2.42 -3.77
C ARG A 119 -1.31 -2.29 -2.27
N TRP A 120 -1.01 -1.08 -1.77
CA TRP A 120 -0.96 -0.83 -0.33
C TRP A 120 -2.29 -1.16 0.35
N GLN A 121 -3.42 -0.73 -0.23
CA GLN A 121 -4.75 -1.08 0.26
C GLN A 121 -4.96 -2.61 0.29
N GLY A 122 -4.53 -3.32 -0.76
CA GLY A 122 -4.69 -4.77 -0.89
C GLY A 122 -3.95 -5.62 0.14
N VAL A 123 -2.79 -5.16 0.63
CA VAL A 123 -1.99 -5.86 1.63
C VAL A 123 -2.12 -5.25 3.03
N GLY A 124 -2.93 -4.20 3.19
CA GLY A 124 -3.09 -3.51 4.47
C GLY A 124 -1.87 -2.69 4.88
N PHE A 125 -1.11 -2.14 3.93
CA PHE A 125 0.05 -1.29 4.24
C PHE A 125 -0.39 0.16 4.45
N THR A 126 0.10 0.79 5.53
CA THR A 126 -0.04 2.22 5.81
C THR A 126 1.33 2.87 5.88
N HIS A 127 1.59 3.85 5.02
CA HIS A 127 2.88 4.52 4.95
C HIS A 127 3.16 5.47 6.13
N GLY A 128 2.11 6.14 6.64
CA GLY A 128 2.19 7.06 7.79
C GLY A 128 2.73 8.46 7.51
N VAL A 129 3.36 8.72 6.34
CA VAL A 129 3.94 10.04 5.98
C VAL A 129 3.90 10.26 4.46
N LEU A 130 2.71 10.44 3.90
CA LEU A 130 2.53 10.65 2.45
C LEU A 130 2.62 12.14 2.08
N ASN A 131 3.68 12.81 2.53
CA ASN A 131 4.04 14.13 2.03
C ASN A 131 4.50 14.04 0.56
N THR A 132 4.44 15.14 -0.20
CA THR A 132 4.83 15.16 -1.61
C THR A 132 6.32 14.90 -1.84
N ASP A 133 7.15 15.24 -0.86
CA ASP A 133 8.56 14.85 -0.84
C ASP A 133 8.76 13.37 -0.52
N ASN A 134 7.74 12.58 -0.17
CA ASN A 134 7.85 11.11 -0.07
C ASN A 134 7.17 10.37 -1.23
N MET A 135 6.72 11.11 -2.26
CA MET A 135 6.10 10.54 -3.44
C MET A 135 7.14 10.38 -4.55
N SER A 136 7.50 9.15 -4.89
CA SER A 136 8.41 8.86 -6.00
C SER A 136 7.72 9.13 -7.33
N VAL A 137 8.43 9.82 -8.24
CA VAL A 137 7.91 10.02 -9.61
C VAL A 137 7.82 8.72 -10.40
N LEU A 138 8.54 7.67 -9.99
CA LEU A 138 8.52 6.35 -10.62
C LEU A 138 7.40 5.43 -10.10
N GLY A 139 6.61 5.86 -9.10
CA GLY A 139 5.60 5.03 -8.45
C GLY A 139 6.19 3.96 -7.52
N LEU A 140 7.28 4.29 -6.83
CA LEU A 140 7.93 3.42 -5.84
C LEU A 140 7.52 3.81 -4.41
N THR A 141 7.37 2.83 -3.51
CA THR A 141 7.38 3.11 -2.07
C THR A 141 8.78 3.54 -1.66
N ILE A 142 8.89 4.70 -1.02
CA ILE A 142 10.16 5.26 -0.55
C ILE A 142 9.98 5.82 0.86
N ASP A 143 11.09 6.05 1.58
CA ASP A 143 11.08 6.71 2.90
C ASP A 143 10.20 6.00 3.95
N TYR A 144 10.54 4.73 4.18
CA TYR A 144 10.01 3.92 5.28
C TYR A 144 10.40 4.53 6.64
N GLY A 145 9.49 5.31 7.21
CA GLY A 145 9.59 5.84 8.58
C GLY A 145 8.57 5.13 9.49
N PRO A 146 7.55 5.83 10.01
CA PRO A 146 6.50 5.21 10.80
C PRO A 146 5.48 4.52 9.89
N PHE A 147 5.89 3.46 9.19
CA PHE A 147 4.95 2.62 8.44
C PHE A 147 4.36 1.53 9.34
N GLY A 148 3.30 0.88 8.86
CA GLY A 148 2.75 -0.30 9.52
C GLY A 148 1.87 -1.11 8.58
N PHE A 149 1.86 -2.42 8.78
CA PHE A 149 0.84 -3.29 8.20
C PHE A 149 -0.32 -3.42 9.17
N LEU A 150 -1.55 -3.50 8.66
CA LEU A 150 -2.74 -3.79 9.45
C LEU A 150 -2.58 -5.18 10.09
N ASP A 151 -2.62 -5.20 11.42
CA ASP A 151 -2.98 -6.40 12.16
C ASP A 151 -4.50 -6.58 12.09
N ALA A 152 -5.22 -6.14 13.12
CA ALA A 152 -6.67 -5.98 13.06
C ALA A 152 -7.06 -4.94 11.99
N PHE A 153 -8.10 -5.23 11.21
CA PHE A 153 -8.60 -4.30 10.22
C PHE A 153 -9.22 -3.07 10.90
N ASP A 154 -8.57 -1.93 10.71
CA ASP A 154 -9.06 -0.63 11.17
C ASP A 154 -8.83 0.40 10.05
N PRO A 155 -9.91 0.86 9.38
CA PRO A 155 -9.81 1.88 8.35
C PRO A 155 -9.11 3.17 8.83
N SER A 156 -9.21 3.47 10.12
CA SER A 156 -8.63 4.66 10.74
C SER A 156 -7.22 4.45 11.30
N PHE A 157 -6.61 3.29 11.05
CA PHE A 157 -5.26 2.97 11.50
C PHE A 157 -4.25 3.95 10.91
N THR A 158 -3.51 4.63 11.79
CA THR A 158 -2.28 5.35 11.43
C THR A 158 -1.15 4.84 12.32
N PRO A 159 -0.05 4.35 11.73
CA PRO A 159 1.14 3.98 12.49
C PRO A 159 1.89 5.22 12.97
N ASN A 160 1.62 6.42 12.46
CA ASN A 160 2.34 7.62 12.82
C ASN A 160 1.71 8.35 14.02
N THR A 161 2.41 8.41 15.16
CA THR A 161 1.92 9.09 16.36
C THR A 161 1.74 10.59 16.16
N THR A 162 2.53 11.24 15.31
CA THR A 162 2.38 12.68 15.02
C THR A 162 1.20 12.98 14.11
N ASP A 163 0.66 11.95 13.43
CA ASP A 163 -0.54 12.02 12.60
C ASP A 163 -1.83 11.71 13.39
N LEU A 164 -1.72 11.33 14.67
CA LEU A 164 -2.90 11.10 15.51
C LEU A 164 -3.86 12.30 15.54
N PRO A 165 -3.37 13.57 15.61
CA PRO A 165 -4.20 14.72 15.35
C PRO A 165 -4.60 14.77 13.86
N GLY A 166 -5.87 14.47 13.57
CA GLY A 166 -6.44 14.57 12.23
C GLY A 166 -6.35 13.31 11.36
N LYS A 167 -5.44 12.36 11.66
CA LYS A 167 -5.31 11.06 10.96
C LYS A 167 -5.22 11.22 9.45
N ARG A 168 -4.45 12.21 8.98
CA ARG A 168 -4.34 12.57 7.56
C ARG A 168 -3.85 11.39 6.75
N TYR A 169 -2.89 10.63 7.27
CA TYR A 169 -2.23 9.51 6.57
C TYR A 169 -2.72 8.13 7.05
N CYS A 170 -3.90 8.05 7.66
CA CYS A 170 -4.47 6.76 8.02
C CYS A 170 -4.78 5.90 6.79
N PHE A 171 -4.91 4.59 7.02
CA PHE A 171 -5.07 3.57 5.99
C PHE A 171 -6.11 3.93 4.93
N ALA A 172 -7.32 4.29 5.35
CA ALA A 172 -8.43 4.62 4.46
C ALA A 172 -8.25 5.92 3.66
N ASN A 173 -7.43 6.86 4.16
CA ASN A 173 -7.21 8.16 3.52
C ASN A 173 -6.10 8.13 2.46
N GLN A 174 -5.26 7.09 2.42
CA GLN A 174 -4.14 7.02 1.47
C GLN A 174 -4.55 7.20 -0.01
N PRO A 175 -5.68 6.65 -0.51
CA PRO A 175 -6.14 6.89 -1.88
C PRO A 175 -6.41 8.37 -2.18
N ASP A 176 -7.11 9.07 -1.29
CA ASP A 176 -7.45 10.48 -1.46
C ASP A 176 -6.21 11.37 -1.31
N VAL A 177 -5.33 11.05 -0.36
CA VAL A 177 -4.03 11.73 -0.22
C VAL A 177 -3.16 11.52 -1.47
N GLY A 178 -3.19 10.34 -2.07
CA GLY A 178 -2.51 10.06 -3.33
C GLY A 178 -3.01 10.96 -4.47
N LEU A 179 -4.33 11.08 -4.63
CA LEU A 179 -4.93 11.99 -5.61
C LEU A 179 -4.53 13.44 -5.35
N TRP A 180 -4.58 13.86 -4.07
CA TRP A 180 -4.14 15.19 -3.67
C TRP A 180 -2.67 15.43 -4.03
N ASN A 181 -1.79 14.46 -3.77
CA ASN A 181 -0.37 14.54 -4.14
C ASN A 181 -0.15 14.59 -5.66
N ILE A 182 -0.99 13.93 -6.46
CA ILE A 182 -0.96 14.06 -7.92
C ILE A 182 -1.34 15.49 -8.36
N ALA A 183 -2.36 16.09 -7.76
CA ALA A 183 -2.69 17.50 -8.02
C ALA A 183 -1.53 18.44 -7.62
N GLN A 184 -0.84 18.13 -6.53
CA GLN A 184 0.35 18.88 -6.11
C GLN A 184 1.56 18.69 -7.04
N PHE A 185 1.64 17.55 -7.74
CA PHE A 185 2.67 17.26 -8.74
C PHE A 185 2.40 17.95 -10.08
N THR A 186 1.15 18.08 -10.51
CA THR A 186 0.79 18.77 -11.75
C THR A 186 1.02 20.29 -11.65
N GLY A 187 0.88 20.87 -10.45
CA GLY A 187 1.10 22.31 -10.21
C GLY A 187 2.41 22.88 -10.78
N PRO A 188 3.59 22.33 -10.41
CA PRO A 188 4.88 22.73 -11.00
C PRO A 188 4.93 22.63 -12.52
N LEU A 189 4.32 21.59 -13.11
CA LEU A 189 4.30 21.40 -14.56
C LEU A 189 3.44 22.45 -15.25
N SER A 190 2.28 22.79 -14.69
CA SER A 190 1.45 23.89 -15.17
C SER A 190 2.16 25.24 -15.03
N ALA A 191 2.83 25.49 -13.90
CA ALA A 191 3.58 26.73 -13.67
C ALA A 191 4.72 26.94 -14.68
N ALA A 192 5.38 25.86 -15.10
CA ALA A 192 6.44 25.87 -16.11
C ALA A 192 5.90 25.80 -17.56
N TYR A 193 4.58 25.91 -17.77
CA TYR A 193 3.92 25.80 -19.06
C TYR A 193 4.25 24.50 -19.81
N LEU A 194 4.33 23.39 -19.08
CA LEU A 194 4.57 22.05 -19.63
C LEU A 194 3.27 21.31 -19.93
N ILE A 195 2.21 21.60 -19.17
CA ILE A 195 0.87 21.03 -19.34
C ILE A 195 -0.18 22.14 -19.22
N SER A 196 -1.28 21.97 -19.95
CA SER A 196 -2.49 22.79 -19.87
C SER A 196 -3.34 22.44 -18.66
N LYS A 197 -4.38 23.25 -18.40
CA LYS A 197 -5.35 22.97 -17.33
C LYS A 197 -6.16 21.70 -17.62
N ASP A 198 -6.54 21.48 -18.88
CA ASP A 198 -7.34 20.32 -19.27
C ASP A 198 -6.53 19.03 -19.16
N GLU A 199 -5.25 19.07 -19.56
CA GLU A 199 -4.31 17.96 -19.36
C GLU A 199 -4.11 17.65 -17.87
N ALA A 200 -3.97 18.68 -17.01
CA ALA A 200 -3.85 18.48 -15.57
C ALA A 200 -5.11 17.85 -14.95
N ASN A 201 -6.30 18.26 -15.41
CA ASN A 201 -7.57 17.65 -15.00
C ASN A 201 -7.66 16.18 -15.40
N TYR A 202 -7.25 15.87 -16.63
CA TYR A 202 -7.23 14.52 -17.14
C TYR A 202 -6.29 13.60 -16.37
N VAL A 203 -5.11 14.08 -15.96
CA VAL A 203 -4.19 13.33 -15.09
C VAL A 203 -4.87 12.89 -13.78
N MET A 204 -5.65 13.77 -13.17
CA MET A 204 -6.40 13.46 -11.94
C MET A 204 -7.52 12.45 -12.17
N GLU A 205 -8.26 12.56 -13.29
CA GLU A 205 -9.27 11.59 -13.69
C GLU A 205 -8.66 10.19 -13.87
N ARG A 206 -7.53 10.12 -14.59
CA ARG A 206 -6.81 8.86 -14.83
C ARG A 206 -6.30 8.20 -13.56
N TYR A 207 -5.83 8.97 -12.58
CA TYR A 207 -5.53 8.43 -11.25
C TYR A 207 -6.75 7.71 -10.66
N GLY A 208 -7.91 8.37 -10.65
CA GLY A 208 -9.15 7.85 -10.05
C GLY A 208 -9.61 6.55 -10.72
N THR A 209 -9.69 6.55 -12.04
CA THR A 209 -10.07 5.36 -12.82
C THR A 209 -9.08 4.21 -12.58
N LYS A 210 -7.78 4.48 -12.71
CA LYS A 210 -6.75 3.45 -12.52
C LYS A 210 -6.75 2.88 -11.11
N PHE A 211 -6.92 3.71 -10.09
CA PHE A 211 -7.00 3.25 -8.70
C PHE A 211 -8.18 2.29 -8.52
N MET A 212 -9.36 2.67 -9.02
CA MET A 212 -10.57 1.86 -8.88
C MET A 212 -10.47 0.55 -9.64
N ASP A 213 -9.90 0.54 -10.84
CA ASP A 213 -9.69 -0.69 -11.63
C ASP A 213 -8.76 -1.66 -10.91
N GLU A 214 -7.62 -1.16 -10.40
CA GLU A 214 -6.65 -1.97 -9.68
C GLU A 214 -7.20 -2.47 -8.34
N TYR A 215 -7.89 -1.62 -7.57
CA TYR A 215 -8.51 -2.00 -6.31
C TYR A 215 -9.56 -3.10 -6.50
N GLN A 216 -10.43 -2.96 -7.51
CA GLN A 216 -11.43 -3.97 -7.84
C GLN A 216 -10.78 -5.30 -8.24
N SER A 217 -9.75 -5.25 -9.09
CA SER A 217 -8.96 -6.41 -9.50
C SER A 217 -8.32 -7.13 -8.32
N ILE A 218 -7.69 -6.37 -7.42
CA ILE A 218 -7.06 -6.90 -6.21
C ILE A 218 -8.08 -7.57 -5.31
N MET A 219 -9.17 -6.88 -4.94
CA MET A 219 -10.16 -7.44 -4.03
C MET A 219 -10.86 -8.67 -4.62
N THR A 220 -11.18 -8.65 -5.91
CA THR A 220 -11.73 -9.82 -6.62
C THR A 220 -10.82 -11.04 -6.48
N LYS A 221 -9.51 -10.88 -6.73
CA LYS A 221 -8.52 -11.95 -6.60
C LYS A 221 -8.34 -12.41 -5.15
N LYS A 222 -8.33 -11.49 -4.19
CA LYS A 222 -8.20 -11.82 -2.76
C LYS A 222 -9.36 -12.67 -2.26
N LEU A 223 -10.56 -12.49 -2.80
CA LEU A 223 -11.75 -13.29 -2.49
C LEU A 223 -11.92 -14.51 -3.42
N GLY A 224 -11.05 -14.72 -4.42
CA GLY A 224 -11.21 -15.83 -5.36
C GLY A 224 -12.49 -15.77 -6.20
N LEU A 225 -13.01 -14.57 -6.46
CA LEU A 225 -14.22 -14.35 -7.26
C LEU A 225 -13.89 -14.23 -8.76
N SER A 226 -14.87 -14.53 -9.61
CA SER A 226 -14.75 -14.33 -11.07
C SER A 226 -14.92 -12.87 -11.50
N LYS A 227 -15.66 -12.08 -10.73
CA LYS A 227 -15.92 -10.65 -10.97
C LYS A 227 -16.02 -9.88 -9.66
N TYR A 228 -15.85 -8.57 -9.73
CA TYR A 228 -16.00 -7.69 -8.58
C TYR A 228 -17.45 -7.65 -8.10
N ASN A 229 -17.67 -7.95 -6.82
CA ASN A 229 -18.97 -7.81 -6.16
C ASN A 229 -18.88 -6.75 -5.05
N LYS A 230 -19.35 -5.52 -5.36
CA LYS A 230 -19.28 -4.36 -4.46
C LYS A 230 -19.98 -4.64 -3.13
N GLN A 231 -21.20 -5.17 -3.15
CA GLN A 231 -22.00 -5.38 -1.95
C GLN A 231 -21.35 -6.41 -1.01
N LEU A 232 -20.85 -7.52 -1.56
CA LEU A 232 -20.18 -8.57 -0.79
C LEU A 232 -18.91 -8.05 -0.12
N ILE A 233 -18.10 -7.30 -0.87
CA ILE A 233 -16.84 -6.73 -0.37
C ILE A 233 -17.10 -5.63 0.66
N SER A 234 -18.07 -4.74 0.44
CA SER A 234 -18.42 -3.72 1.43
C SER A 234 -18.93 -4.33 2.75
N LYS A 235 -19.76 -5.38 2.68
CA LYS A 235 -20.20 -6.12 3.88
C LYS A 235 -19.04 -6.81 4.59
N LEU A 236 -18.12 -7.41 3.83
CA LEU A 236 -16.92 -8.04 4.39
C LEU A 236 -16.08 -7.02 5.18
N LEU A 237 -15.71 -5.92 4.53
CA LEU A 237 -14.85 -4.90 5.15
C LEU A 237 -15.51 -4.30 6.39
N ASN A 238 -16.85 -4.12 6.38
CA ASN A 238 -17.60 -3.70 7.56
C ASN A 238 -17.49 -4.72 8.70
N ASN A 239 -17.70 -6.02 8.42
CA ASN A 239 -17.56 -7.06 9.45
C ASN A 239 -16.13 -7.13 10.01
N LEU A 240 -15.11 -7.08 9.15
CA LEU A 240 -13.71 -7.04 9.57
C LEU A 240 -13.43 -5.85 10.50
N ALA A 241 -14.00 -4.67 10.20
CA ALA A 241 -13.76 -3.45 10.96
C ALA A 241 -14.46 -3.46 12.32
N VAL A 242 -15.72 -3.92 12.36
CA VAL A 242 -16.52 -4.02 13.59
C VAL A 242 -15.91 -5.04 14.54
N ASP A 243 -15.53 -6.21 14.03
CA ASP A 243 -15.04 -7.32 14.85
C ASP A 243 -13.50 -7.30 15.02
N LYS A 244 -12.81 -6.26 14.51
CA LYS A 244 -11.35 -6.07 14.59
C LYS A 244 -10.56 -7.31 14.17
N VAL A 245 -11.01 -7.94 13.09
CA VAL A 245 -10.44 -9.18 12.56
C VAL A 245 -9.07 -8.93 11.93
N ASP A 246 -8.13 -9.84 12.13
CA ASP A 246 -6.81 -9.74 11.48
C ASP A 246 -6.92 -9.80 9.96
N TYR A 247 -6.47 -8.72 9.30
CA TYR A 247 -6.67 -8.53 7.86
C TYR A 247 -5.96 -9.62 7.05
N THR A 248 -4.69 -9.88 7.35
CA THR A 248 -3.87 -10.84 6.61
C THR A 248 -4.37 -12.28 6.82
N ASN A 249 -4.55 -12.68 8.08
CA ASN A 249 -4.94 -14.04 8.42
C ASN A 249 -6.35 -14.37 7.94
N PHE A 250 -7.28 -13.41 7.97
CA PHE A 250 -8.61 -13.62 7.41
C PHE A 250 -8.55 -13.99 5.93
N PHE A 251 -7.89 -13.18 5.09
CA PHE A 251 -7.79 -13.46 3.65
C PHE A 251 -7.03 -14.75 3.35
N ARG A 252 -6.03 -15.10 4.17
CA ARG A 252 -5.33 -16.38 4.03
C ARG A 252 -6.24 -17.56 4.35
N LEU A 253 -7.01 -17.49 5.44
CA LEU A 253 -7.92 -18.55 5.88
C LEU A 253 -9.15 -18.68 4.99
N LEU A 254 -9.63 -17.58 4.40
CA LEU A 254 -10.79 -17.56 3.50
C LEU A 254 -10.66 -18.54 2.33
N SER A 255 -9.43 -18.82 1.90
CA SER A 255 -9.12 -19.80 0.85
C SER A 255 -9.54 -21.23 1.19
N ASN A 256 -9.85 -21.53 2.46
CA ASN A 256 -10.30 -22.83 2.93
C ASN A 256 -11.82 -22.99 2.94
N VAL A 257 -12.60 -21.92 2.72
CA VAL A 257 -14.06 -22.02 2.59
C VAL A 257 -14.37 -22.78 1.31
N LYS A 258 -15.26 -23.77 1.42
CA LYS A 258 -15.66 -24.68 0.34
C LYS A 258 -16.86 -24.14 -0.43
N ALA A 259 -16.90 -24.35 -1.74
CA ALA A 259 -18.02 -23.95 -2.60
C ALA A 259 -19.15 -24.99 -2.55
N ASP A 260 -19.76 -25.14 -1.38
CA ASP A 260 -20.77 -26.17 -1.11
C ASP A 260 -21.94 -25.60 -0.31
N ARG A 261 -23.16 -25.75 -0.85
CA ARG A 261 -24.41 -25.24 -0.27
C ARG A 261 -24.93 -26.10 0.86
N ASP A 262 -24.49 -27.35 0.95
CA ASP A 262 -25.01 -28.34 1.89
C ASP A 262 -24.28 -28.32 3.23
N ILE A 263 -23.25 -27.47 3.38
CA ILE A 263 -22.52 -27.29 4.64
C ILE A 263 -23.49 -26.81 5.73
N PRO A 264 -23.61 -27.52 6.85
CA PRO A 264 -24.45 -27.09 7.96
C PRO A 264 -24.02 -25.73 8.50
N GLU A 265 -24.99 -24.92 8.95
CA GLU A 265 -24.72 -23.58 9.46
C GLU A 265 -23.67 -23.56 10.58
N THR A 266 -23.67 -24.59 11.44
CA THR A 266 -22.71 -24.78 12.54
C THR A 266 -21.27 -24.97 12.08
N GLU A 267 -21.05 -25.34 10.83
CA GLU A 267 -19.75 -25.64 10.24
C GLU A 267 -19.23 -24.54 9.30
N LEU A 268 -20.09 -23.63 8.83
CA LEU A 268 -19.75 -22.58 7.86
C LEU A 268 -18.55 -21.72 8.28
N LEU A 269 -18.42 -21.44 9.59
CA LEU A 269 -17.33 -20.58 10.10
C LEU A 269 -16.06 -21.36 10.44
N VAL A 270 -16.07 -22.71 10.43
CA VAL A 270 -14.92 -23.54 10.81
C VAL A 270 -13.64 -23.16 10.04
N PRO A 271 -13.67 -22.94 8.71
CA PRO A 271 -12.46 -22.61 7.95
C PRO A 271 -11.80 -21.28 8.34
N ILE A 272 -12.58 -20.33 8.88
CA ILE A 272 -12.12 -18.98 9.25
C ILE A 272 -12.13 -18.73 10.76
N LYS A 273 -12.45 -19.75 11.57
CA LYS A 273 -12.62 -19.65 13.02
C LYS A 273 -11.40 -19.05 13.73
N ALA A 274 -10.20 -19.36 13.26
CA ALA A 274 -8.97 -18.85 13.86
C ALA A 274 -8.79 -17.32 13.72
N ALA A 275 -9.48 -16.69 12.76
CA ALA A 275 -9.52 -15.22 12.62
C ALA A 275 -10.70 -14.58 13.39
N LEU A 276 -11.72 -15.36 13.76
CA LEU A 276 -12.95 -14.91 14.41
C LEU A 276 -12.95 -15.28 15.91
N LEU A 277 -11.93 -14.84 16.64
CA LEU A 277 -11.80 -15.09 18.07
C LEU A 277 -12.82 -14.24 18.84
N ASP A 278 -13.49 -14.85 19.82
CA ASP A 278 -14.36 -14.18 20.80
C ASP A 278 -15.54 -13.35 20.26
N ILE A 279 -16.11 -13.75 19.10
CA ILE A 279 -17.31 -13.09 18.55
C ILE A 279 -18.61 -13.53 19.26
N GLY A 280 -19.45 -12.56 19.62
CA GLY A 280 -20.77 -12.77 20.22
C GLY A 280 -21.80 -13.37 19.26
N LYS A 281 -22.98 -13.78 19.77
CA LYS A 281 -24.02 -14.47 18.97
C LYS A 281 -24.48 -13.66 17.75
N GLU A 282 -24.84 -12.40 17.94
CA GLU A 282 -25.29 -11.52 16.84
C GLU A 282 -24.23 -11.35 15.76
N ARG A 283 -22.95 -11.26 16.17
CA ARG A 283 -21.82 -11.16 15.24
C ARG A 283 -21.62 -12.46 14.46
N LYS A 284 -21.80 -13.63 15.11
CA LYS A 284 -21.77 -14.93 14.42
C LYS A 284 -22.81 -15.02 13.32
N GLU A 285 -24.04 -14.57 13.58
CA GLU A 285 -25.12 -14.54 12.57
C GLU A 285 -24.76 -13.65 11.37
N ALA A 286 -24.14 -12.49 11.61
CA ALA A 286 -23.67 -11.61 10.54
C ALA A 286 -22.57 -12.26 9.68
N TRP A 287 -21.66 -13.03 10.30
CA TRP A 287 -20.62 -13.78 9.58
C TRP A 287 -21.18 -14.96 8.80
N ILE A 288 -22.10 -15.72 9.39
CA ILE A 288 -22.80 -16.82 8.73
C ILE A 288 -23.52 -16.32 7.47
N SER A 289 -24.29 -15.25 7.60
CA SER A 289 -25.01 -14.65 6.47
C SER A 289 -24.04 -14.20 5.35
N TRP A 290 -22.90 -13.62 5.73
CA TRP A 290 -21.88 -13.22 4.76
C TRP A 290 -21.25 -14.44 4.06
N VAL A 291 -20.87 -15.48 4.81
CA VAL A 291 -20.27 -16.72 4.26
C VAL A 291 -21.26 -17.44 3.33
N GLN A 292 -22.55 -17.51 3.68
CA GLN A 292 -23.58 -18.08 2.80
C GLN A 292 -23.64 -17.34 1.46
N THR A 293 -23.68 -15.99 1.51
CA THR A 293 -23.69 -15.17 0.28
C THR A 293 -22.40 -15.37 -0.53
N TYR A 294 -21.26 -15.50 0.14
CA TYR A 294 -19.98 -15.78 -0.50
C TYR A 294 -19.96 -17.15 -1.17
N ILE A 295 -20.45 -18.20 -0.52
CA ILE A 295 -20.55 -19.55 -1.07
C ILE A 295 -21.40 -19.56 -2.35
N GLU A 296 -22.51 -18.81 -2.39
CA GLU A 296 -23.33 -18.71 -3.61
C GLU A 296 -22.55 -18.14 -4.80
N GLU A 297 -21.71 -17.12 -4.57
CA GLU A 297 -20.82 -16.58 -5.61
C GLU A 297 -19.76 -17.60 -6.03
N LEU A 298 -19.22 -18.38 -5.09
CA LEU A 298 -18.24 -19.42 -5.39
C LEU A 298 -18.85 -20.54 -6.23
N VAL A 299 -20.03 -21.04 -5.87
CA VAL A 299 -20.74 -22.09 -6.60
C VAL A 299 -21.09 -21.61 -8.00
N ALA A 300 -21.57 -20.37 -8.14
CA ALA A 300 -21.87 -19.77 -9.44
C ALA A 300 -20.64 -19.61 -10.35
N SER A 301 -19.43 -19.52 -9.78
CA SER A 301 -18.20 -19.39 -10.57
C SER A 301 -17.78 -20.69 -11.28
N GLY A 302 -18.16 -21.86 -10.74
CA GLY A 302 -17.75 -23.18 -11.25
C GLY A 302 -16.27 -23.53 -11.08
N VAL A 303 -15.48 -22.70 -10.38
CA VAL A 303 -14.05 -22.95 -10.13
C VAL A 303 -13.89 -23.96 -8.98
N SER A 304 -13.03 -24.96 -9.16
CA SER A 304 -12.76 -25.95 -8.11
C SER A 304 -12.14 -25.31 -6.85
N ASP A 305 -12.37 -25.92 -5.70
CA ASP A 305 -11.83 -25.41 -4.44
C ASP A 305 -10.30 -25.43 -4.42
N GLU A 306 -9.68 -26.45 -5.02
CA GLU A 306 -8.24 -26.61 -5.11
C GLU A 306 -7.61 -25.49 -5.97
N GLU A 307 -8.18 -25.22 -7.14
CA GLU A 307 -7.73 -24.14 -8.02
C GLU A 307 -7.95 -22.77 -7.39
N ARG A 308 -9.13 -22.53 -6.79
CA ARG A 308 -9.43 -21.28 -6.10
C ARG A 308 -8.47 -21.05 -4.93
N LYS A 309 -8.22 -22.07 -4.12
CA LYS A 309 -7.27 -21.98 -3.00
C LYS A 309 -5.85 -21.67 -3.48
N ALA A 310 -5.39 -22.33 -4.54
CA ALA A 310 -4.08 -22.07 -5.12
C ALA A 310 -3.93 -20.64 -5.63
N THR A 311 -4.94 -20.12 -6.34
CA THR A 311 -4.93 -18.74 -6.87
C THR A 311 -5.02 -17.70 -5.75
N MET A 312 -5.89 -17.90 -4.75
CA MET A 312 -5.99 -17.02 -3.58
C MET A 312 -4.68 -16.99 -2.77
N ASN A 313 -4.04 -18.13 -2.55
CA ASN A 313 -2.78 -18.20 -1.79
C ASN A 313 -1.61 -17.49 -2.46
N ARG A 314 -1.64 -17.30 -3.80
CA ARG A 314 -0.64 -16.52 -4.53
C ARG A 314 -0.80 -15.02 -4.38
N VAL A 315 -1.96 -14.54 -3.93
CA VAL A 315 -2.26 -13.10 -3.77
C VAL A 315 -2.53 -12.69 -2.33
N ASN A 316 -2.85 -13.64 -1.45
CA ASN A 316 -3.03 -13.43 -0.01
C ASN A 316 -1.79 -13.93 0.74
N PRO A 317 -0.94 -13.01 1.24
CA PRO A 317 0.28 -13.40 1.94
C PRO A 317 -0.07 -14.16 3.22
N LYS A 318 0.78 -15.12 3.59
CA LYS A 318 0.76 -15.76 4.91
C LYS A 318 1.53 -14.94 5.94
N TYR A 319 2.56 -14.23 5.50
CA TYR A 319 3.44 -13.44 6.35
C TYR A 319 3.47 -11.98 5.88
N VAL A 320 3.31 -11.05 6.82
CA VAL A 320 3.54 -9.62 6.59
C VAL A 320 4.50 -9.10 7.64
N LEU A 321 5.16 -7.99 7.36
CA LEU A 321 6.15 -7.39 8.25
C LEU A 321 5.45 -6.63 9.39
N ARG A 322 4.85 -7.38 10.31
CA ARG A 322 4.11 -6.84 11.47
C ARG A 322 5.05 -6.08 12.38
N ASN A 323 4.59 -4.96 12.95
CA ASN A 323 5.45 -4.11 13.75
C ASN A 323 6.04 -4.81 14.99
N TYR A 324 5.29 -5.74 15.62
CA TYR A 324 5.83 -6.49 16.77
C TYR A 324 6.98 -7.44 16.36
N LEU A 325 6.97 -7.96 15.13
CA LEU A 325 8.07 -8.76 14.59
C LEU A 325 9.31 -7.89 14.35
N CYS A 326 9.11 -6.69 13.78
CA CYS A 326 10.19 -5.70 13.65
C CYS A 326 10.77 -5.37 15.03
N GLN A 327 9.93 -5.07 16.03
CA GLN A 327 10.41 -4.75 17.37
C GLN A 327 11.17 -5.91 18.00
N THR A 328 10.69 -7.14 17.87
CA THR A 328 11.37 -8.32 18.40
C THR A 328 12.77 -8.47 17.78
N ALA A 329 12.90 -8.22 16.48
CA ALA A 329 14.18 -8.24 15.79
C ALA A 329 15.10 -7.07 16.18
N ILE A 330 14.54 -5.88 16.41
CA ILE A 330 15.28 -4.69 16.90
C ILE A 330 15.81 -4.95 18.32
N ASP A 331 14.95 -5.43 19.22
CA ASP A 331 15.33 -5.73 20.61
C ASP A 331 16.47 -6.75 20.68
N ALA A 332 16.48 -7.76 19.80
CA ALA A 332 17.59 -8.71 19.68
C ALA A 332 18.86 -8.05 19.11
N ALA A 333 18.73 -7.25 18.06
CA ALA A 333 19.84 -6.57 17.40
C ALA A 333 20.54 -5.55 18.32
N ASP A 334 19.80 -4.89 19.21
CA ASP A 334 20.33 -3.99 20.25
C ASP A 334 21.23 -4.72 21.26
N LEU A 335 21.01 -6.02 21.45
CA LEU A 335 21.85 -6.91 22.25
C LEU A 335 22.99 -7.56 21.44
N GLY A 336 23.14 -7.18 20.16
CA GLY A 336 24.13 -7.73 19.24
C GLY A 336 23.73 -9.05 18.57
N ASP A 337 22.48 -9.52 18.77
CA ASP A 337 21.96 -10.72 18.12
C ASP A 337 21.20 -10.35 16.82
N TYR A 338 21.85 -10.60 15.69
CA TYR A 338 21.29 -10.34 14.37
C TYR A 338 20.61 -11.56 13.72
N GLU A 339 20.43 -12.67 14.43
CA GLU A 339 19.78 -13.85 13.85
C GLU A 339 18.30 -13.60 13.54
N GLU A 340 17.57 -12.94 14.44
CA GLU A 340 16.13 -12.75 14.25
C GLU A 340 15.82 -11.80 13.08
N VAL A 341 16.61 -10.73 12.87
CA VAL A 341 16.46 -9.87 11.68
C VAL A 341 16.75 -10.62 10.38
N ARG A 342 17.78 -11.49 10.36
CA ARG A 342 18.10 -12.33 9.20
C ARG A 342 17.00 -13.36 8.92
N ARG A 343 16.45 -13.97 9.98
CA ARG A 343 15.36 -14.94 9.89
C ARG A 343 14.08 -14.27 9.38
N LEU A 344 13.73 -13.11 9.92
CA LEU A 344 12.58 -12.32 9.47
C LEU A 344 12.74 -11.91 8.00
N LEU A 345 13.91 -11.43 7.59
CA LEU A 345 14.21 -11.15 6.17
C LEU A 345 13.98 -12.38 5.30
N LYS A 346 14.47 -13.56 5.72
CA LYS A 346 14.31 -14.80 4.96
C LYS A 346 12.84 -15.21 4.79
N VAL A 347 12.01 -15.01 5.82
CA VAL A 347 10.57 -15.27 5.75
C VAL A 347 9.90 -14.31 4.77
N MET A 348 10.28 -13.03 4.78
CA MET A 348 9.74 -11.99 3.89
C MET A 348 10.16 -12.12 2.43
N GLU A 349 11.16 -12.94 2.09
CA GLU A 349 11.49 -13.28 0.69
C GLU A 349 10.41 -14.13 0.02
N HIS A 350 9.64 -14.90 0.81
CA HIS A 350 8.62 -15.84 0.33
C HIS A 350 7.29 -15.70 1.10
N PRO A 351 6.69 -14.48 1.18
CA PRO A 351 5.63 -14.19 2.14
C PRO A 351 4.29 -14.88 1.82
N TYR A 352 4.13 -15.43 0.62
CA TYR A 352 2.93 -16.14 0.14
C TYR A 352 3.01 -17.66 0.35
N ASP A 353 4.22 -18.19 0.53
CA ASP A 353 4.48 -19.62 0.59
C ASP A 353 4.18 -20.17 1.98
N GLU A 354 3.87 -21.47 2.04
CA GLU A 354 3.90 -22.21 3.29
C GLU A 354 5.35 -22.49 3.68
N GLN A 355 5.77 -22.04 4.87
CA GLN A 355 7.14 -22.21 5.34
C GLN A 355 7.15 -23.02 6.65
N PRO A 356 7.46 -24.34 6.60
CA PRO A 356 7.47 -25.21 7.79
C PRO A 356 8.39 -24.68 8.89
N GLY A 357 7.90 -24.63 10.13
CA GLY A 357 8.66 -24.13 11.29
C GLY A 357 8.64 -22.60 11.44
N MET A 358 8.01 -21.88 10.51
CA MET A 358 7.90 -20.41 10.53
C MET A 358 6.50 -19.94 10.98
N GLU A 359 5.68 -20.82 11.57
CA GLU A 359 4.30 -20.52 11.96
C GLU A 359 4.21 -19.35 12.96
N LYS A 360 5.26 -19.14 13.78
CA LYS A 360 5.32 -18.02 14.73
C LYS A 360 5.22 -16.64 14.06
N TYR A 361 5.63 -16.51 12.80
CA TYR A 361 5.61 -15.25 12.04
C TYR A 361 4.24 -14.91 11.45
N ALA A 362 3.30 -15.85 11.46
CA ALA A 362 1.91 -15.64 11.02
C ALA A 362 0.95 -15.41 12.20
N ARG A 363 1.45 -15.43 13.45
CA ARG A 363 0.60 -15.27 14.64
C ARG A 363 0.07 -13.84 14.75
N LEU A 364 -1.03 -13.73 15.48
CA LEU A 364 -1.56 -12.44 15.91
C LEU A 364 -0.55 -11.74 16.82
N PRO A 365 -0.58 -10.40 16.89
CA PRO A 365 0.24 -9.65 17.83
C PRO A 365 -0.01 -10.11 19.27
N PRO A 366 1.05 -10.31 20.07
CA PRO A 366 0.90 -10.57 21.49
C PRO A 366 0.38 -9.33 22.23
N ALA A 367 -0.21 -9.50 23.42
CA ALA A 367 -0.83 -8.40 24.18
C ALA A 367 0.10 -7.20 24.45
N TRP A 368 1.42 -7.44 24.61
CA TRP A 368 2.39 -6.36 24.84
C TRP A 368 2.63 -5.47 23.61
N ALA A 369 2.29 -5.93 22.40
CA ALA A 369 2.57 -5.22 21.16
C ALA A 369 1.74 -3.94 21.00
N TYR A 370 0.59 -3.83 21.65
CA TYR A 370 -0.31 -2.67 21.54
C TYR A 370 0.19 -1.40 22.26
N ARG A 371 1.42 -1.41 22.81
CA ARG A 371 2.02 -0.24 23.44
C ARG A 371 2.56 0.77 22.40
N PRO A 372 2.55 2.09 22.69
CA PRO A 372 3.26 3.09 21.89
C PRO A 372 4.75 2.73 21.73
N GLY A 373 5.31 2.97 20.55
CA GLY A 373 6.67 2.58 20.17
C GLY A 373 6.78 1.21 19.49
N VAL A 374 5.69 0.43 19.41
CA VAL A 374 5.65 -0.85 18.68
C VAL A 374 4.64 -0.75 17.53
N CYS A 375 3.33 -0.80 17.82
CA CYS A 375 2.29 -0.63 16.79
C CYS A 375 2.05 0.84 16.37
N MET A 376 2.62 1.80 17.11
CA MET A 376 2.57 3.24 16.78
C MET A 376 3.98 3.84 16.91
N LEU A 377 4.48 4.42 15.83
CA LEU A 377 5.82 4.97 15.63
C LEU A 377 5.73 6.48 15.39
N SER A 378 6.72 7.27 15.78
CA SER A 378 6.87 8.68 15.35
C SER A 378 7.94 8.76 14.29
N CYS A 379 7.83 9.75 13.41
CA CYS A 379 9.01 10.29 12.78
C CYS A 379 9.88 10.98 13.84
N SER A 380 11.13 10.54 14.00
CA SER A 380 12.21 11.39 14.50
C SER A 380 13.09 11.71 13.29
N SER A 381 13.07 12.98 12.87
CA SER A 381 13.93 13.53 11.82
C SER A 381 15.28 13.98 12.37
#